data_AF-A0A820MFN4-F1
#
_entry.id   AF-A0A820MFN4-F1
#
_cell.length_a   1.000
_cell.length_b   1.000
_cell.length_c   1.000
_cell.angle_alpha   90.00
_cell.angle_beta   90.00
_cell.angle_gamma   90.00
#
_symmetry.space_group_name_H-M   'P 1'
#
loop_
_entity.id
_entity.type
_entity.pdbx_description
1 polymer ?
#
loop_
_entity_poly.entity_id
_entity_poly.type
_entity_poly.pdbx_seq_one_letter_code
_entity_poly.pdbx_strand_id
1 'polypeptide(L)'
;SSSNISLIHTKKTVRQLELLAAACQSKRTILLQGDICSRKSSLVMELARLTRNRLIIIPLHENFETTDLIGSWLPTDNNQSHESPIFDKIDKMFKQIIKDLFLFVMPLLFNDSNKYVFDKYRTILQIRNKNSLFIKRIETIKD
;
A
#
# COMPACT_ATOMS: atom_id res chain seq x y z
N SER A 1 26.44 10.26 8.13
CA SER A 1 27.69 10.81 7.57
C SER A 1 28.41 9.70 6.82
N SER A 2 27.91 9.32 5.65
CA SER A 2 28.56 8.33 4.80
C SER A 2 29.49 9.11 3.88
N SER A 3 30.79 8.86 3.95
CA SER A 3 31.80 9.49 3.10
C SER A 3 31.40 9.34 1.62
N ASN A 4 31.01 10.45 1.00
CA ASN A 4 30.78 10.57 -0.44
C ASN A 4 32.14 10.45 -1.15
N ILE A 5 32.66 9.23 -1.27
CA ILE A 5 33.89 8.97 -2.01
C ILE A 5 33.50 9.01 -3.49
N SER A 6 33.69 10.16 -4.13
CA SER A 6 33.47 10.34 -5.56
C SER A 6 34.49 9.54 -6.37
N LEU A 7 34.03 8.83 -7.40
CA LEU A 7 34.92 8.14 -8.32
C LEU A 7 35.80 9.17 -9.07
N ILE A 8 37.11 8.91 -9.17
CA ILE A 8 38.03 9.79 -9.91
C ILE A 8 37.72 9.70 -11.41
N HIS A 9 37.46 10.85 -12.04
CA HIS A 9 37.17 10.95 -13.46
C HIS A 9 38.45 10.92 -14.30
N THR A 10 38.74 9.76 -14.89
CA THR A 10 39.71 9.58 -15.96
C THR A 10 39.01 9.53 -17.33
N LYS A 11 39.74 9.73 -18.43
CA LYS A 11 39.18 9.62 -19.80
C LYS A 11 38.42 8.30 -20.02
N LYS A 12 38.93 7.18 -19.49
CA LYS A 12 38.30 5.86 -19.60
C LYS A 12 36.99 5.77 -18.81
N THR A 13 36.98 6.24 -17.56
CA THR A 13 35.80 6.17 -16.70
C THR A 13 34.69 7.10 -17.18
N VAL A 14 35.03 8.27 -17.73
CA VAL A 14 34.05 9.19 -18.33
C VAL A 14 33.35 8.53 -19.51
N ARG A 15 34.10 7.91 -20.44
CA ARG A 15 33.53 7.18 -21.57
C ARG A 15 32.62 6.03 -21.13
N GLN A 16 32.97 5.32 -20.06
CA GLN A 16 32.13 4.27 -19.50
C GLN A 16 30.84 4.81 -18.88
N LEU A 17 30.90 5.95 -18.18
CA LEU A 17 29.73 6.62 -17.62
C LEU A 17 28.80 7.15 -18.73
N GLU A 18 29.34 7.71 -19.81
CA GLU A 18 28.56 8.16 -20.98
C GLU A 18 27.79 6.99 -21.62
N LEU A 19 28.47 5.86 -21.84
CA LEU A 19 27.83 4.65 -22.39
C LEU A 19 26.75 4.12 -21.45
N LEU A 20 27.03 4.08 -20.14
CA LEU A 20 26.06 3.66 -19.12
C LEU A 20 24.84 4.58 -19.12
N ALA A 21 25.06 5.90 -19.18
CA ALA A 21 23.99 6.90 -19.22
C ALA A 21 23.12 6.76 -20.48
N ALA A 22 23.73 6.59 -21.65
CA ALA A 22 23.02 6.37 -22.91
C ALA A 22 22.20 5.06 -22.86
N ALA A 23 22.77 3.99 -22.30
CA ALA A 23 22.05 2.74 -22.10
C ALA A 23 20.87 2.91 -21.15
N CYS A 24 21.02 3.63 -20.02
CA CYS A 24 19.93 3.91 -19.08
C CYS A 24 18.79 4.71 -19.74
N GLN A 25 19.10 5.64 -20.64
CA GLN A 25 18.09 6.39 -21.39
C GLN A 25 17.26 5.52 -22.34
N SER A 26 17.78 4.37 -22.77
CA SER A 26 17.08 3.46 -23.69
C SER A 26 15.88 2.74 -23.07
N LYS A 27 15.62 2.90 -21.76
CA LYS A 27 14.54 2.23 -21.00
C LYS A 27 14.54 0.70 -21.11
N ARG A 28 15.69 0.09 -21.40
CA ARG A 28 15.90 -1.36 -21.42
C ARG A 28 16.69 -1.80 -20.19
N THR A 29 16.53 -3.06 -19.79
CA THR A 29 17.37 -3.70 -18.77
C THR A 29 18.79 -3.86 -19.30
N ILE A 30 19.79 -3.50 -18.49
CA ILE A 30 21.20 -3.49 -18.87
C ILE A 30 21.96 -4.48 -17.98
N LEU A 31 22.77 -5.34 -18.61
CA LEU A 31 23.69 -6.24 -17.92
C LEU A 31 25.13 -5.71 -18.04
N LEU A 32 25.82 -5.50 -16.92
CA LEU A 32 27.22 -5.04 -16.90
C LEU A 32 28.20 -6.21 -16.76
N GLN A 33 28.84 -6.60 -17.87
CA GLN A 33 29.88 -7.65 -17.90
C GLN A 33 31.31 -7.06 -17.92
N GLY A 34 32.30 -7.86 -17.51
CA GLY A 34 33.68 -7.43 -17.27
C GLY A 34 34.30 -8.15 -16.06
N ASP A 35 35.61 -7.98 -15.89
CA ASP A 35 36.41 -8.74 -14.93
C ASP A 35 36.07 -8.43 -13.46
N ILE A 36 36.52 -9.31 -12.56
CA ILE A 36 36.50 -9.06 -11.12
C ILE A 36 37.34 -7.80 -10.83
N CYS A 37 36.92 -6.98 -9.86
CA CYS A 37 37.56 -5.69 -9.54
C CYS A 37 37.52 -4.61 -10.65
N SER A 38 36.70 -4.78 -11.68
CA SER A 38 36.55 -3.77 -12.77
C SER A 38 35.77 -2.50 -12.40
N ARG A 39 35.37 -2.33 -11.13
CA ARG A 39 34.67 -1.14 -10.58
C ARG A 39 33.27 -0.88 -11.16
N LYS A 40 32.58 -1.90 -11.68
CA LYS A 40 31.21 -1.77 -12.23
C LYS A 40 30.21 -1.18 -11.23
N SER A 41 30.16 -1.71 -10.01
CA SER A 41 29.25 -1.21 -8.97
C SER A 41 29.56 0.24 -8.61
N SER A 42 30.84 0.62 -8.59
CA SER A 42 31.27 2.00 -8.36
C SER A 42 30.87 2.94 -9.51
N LEU A 43 30.89 2.48 -10.77
CA LEU A 43 30.41 3.25 -11.91
C LEU A 43 28.91 3.51 -11.83
N VAL A 44 28.11 2.49 -11.47
CA VAL A 44 26.65 2.65 -11.30
C VAL A 44 26.33 3.60 -10.15
N MET A 45 27.05 3.48 -9.03
CA MET A 45 26.91 4.36 -7.87
C MET A 45 27.30 5.80 -8.20
N GLU A 46 28.39 5.99 -8.94
CA GLU A 46 28.80 7.31 -9.41
C GLU A 46 27.79 7.91 -10.40
N LEU A 47 27.24 7.11 -11.33
CA LEU A 47 26.21 7.59 -12.25
C LEU A 47 24.97 8.05 -11.48
N ALA A 48 24.47 7.25 -10.52
CA ALA A 48 23.33 7.63 -9.71
C ALA A 48 23.57 8.91 -8.90
N ARG A 49 24.80 9.10 -8.39
CA ARG A 49 25.24 10.33 -7.71
C ARG A 49 25.20 11.54 -8.64
N LEU A 50 25.72 11.40 -9.86
CA LEU A 50 25.76 12.46 -10.87
C LEU A 50 24.35 12.82 -11.37
N THR A 51 23.49 11.83 -11.60
CA THR A 51 22.11 12.06 -12.07
C THR A 51 21.14 12.42 -10.93
N ARG A 52 21.61 12.42 -9.67
CA ARG A 52 20.79 12.60 -8.46
C ARG A 52 19.60 11.64 -8.38
N ASN A 53 19.77 10.42 -8.89
CA ASN A 53 18.75 9.39 -8.80
C ASN A 53 18.97 8.52 -7.57
N ARG A 54 17.88 8.03 -6.98
CA ARG A 54 17.97 7.05 -5.89
C ARG A 54 18.47 5.73 -6.47
N LEU A 55 19.60 5.23 -5.97
CA LEU A 55 20.09 3.90 -6.27
C LEU A 55 19.55 2.90 -5.23
N ILE A 56 18.90 1.84 -5.71
CA ILE A 56 18.51 0.70 -4.89
C ILE A 56 19.48 -0.44 -5.20
N ILE A 57 20.14 -0.96 -4.17
CA ILE A 57 21.06 -2.08 -4.28
C ILE A 57 20.39 -3.28 -3.63
N ILE A 58 20.24 -4.35 -4.41
CA ILE A 58 19.73 -5.64 -3.94
C ILE A 58 20.92 -6.60 -3.96
N PRO A 59 21.49 -6.94 -2.79
CA PRO A 59 22.50 -7.98 -2.71
C PRO A 59 21.90 -9.31 -3.15
N LEU A 60 22.60 -10.03 -4.03
CA LEU A 60 22.25 -11.38 -4.45
C LEU A 60 23.18 -12.36 -3.73
N HIS A 61 22.62 -13.45 -3.22
CA HIS A 61 23.34 -14.55 -2.59
C HIS A 61 22.92 -15.88 -3.23
N GLU A 62 23.63 -16.97 -2.96
CA GLU A 62 23.37 -18.27 -3.63
C GLU A 62 21.96 -18.82 -3.38
N ASN A 63 21.39 -18.57 -2.20
CA ASN A 63 20.04 -19.01 -1.83
C ASN A 63 18.96 -17.96 -2.15
N PHE A 64 19.28 -16.95 -2.96
CA PHE A 64 18.34 -15.88 -3.28
C PHE A 64 17.22 -16.40 -4.19
N GLU A 65 15.98 -16.33 -3.72
CA GLU A 65 14.81 -16.85 -4.44
C GLU A 65 13.93 -15.73 -5.02
N THR A 66 13.03 -16.07 -5.94
CA THR A 66 12.06 -15.11 -6.48
C THR A 66 11.09 -14.58 -5.43
N THR A 67 10.86 -15.36 -4.37
CA THR A 67 10.05 -15.00 -3.20
C THR A 67 10.67 -13.85 -2.40
N ASP A 68 12.00 -13.70 -2.41
CA ASP A 68 12.69 -12.57 -1.78
C ASP A 68 12.48 -11.25 -2.54
N LEU A 69 12.26 -11.32 -3.85
CA LEU A 69 12.00 -10.14 -4.69
C LEU A 69 10.52 -9.75 -4.73
N ILE A 70 9.66 -10.73 -5.01
CA ILE A 70 8.23 -10.51 -5.27
C ILE A 70 7.44 -10.50 -3.95
N GLY A 71 8.01 -11.09 -2.90
CA GLY A 71 7.33 -11.39 -1.65
C GLY A 71 6.77 -12.81 -1.65
N SER A 72 6.67 -13.39 -0.45
CA SER A 72 5.90 -14.59 -0.21
C SER A 72 4.48 -14.22 0.22
N TRP A 73 3.52 -15.04 -0.19
CA TRP A 73 2.18 -14.94 0.37
C TRP A 73 2.16 -15.63 1.73
N LEU A 74 2.05 -14.86 2.80
CA LEU A 74 1.79 -15.40 4.13
C LEU A 74 0.27 -15.35 4.39
N PRO A 75 -0.40 -16.48 4.65
CA PRO A 75 -1.76 -16.44 5.15
C PRO A 75 -1.74 -15.77 6.52
N THR A 76 -2.21 -14.52 6.59
CA THR A 76 -2.50 -13.89 7.87
C THR A 76 -3.75 -14.57 8.41
N ASP A 77 -3.61 -15.34 9.48
CA ASP A 77 -4.76 -15.59 10.33
C ASP A 77 -5.17 -14.21 10.85
N ASN A 78 -6.39 -13.76 10.53
CA ASN A 78 -6.96 -12.50 11.01
C ASN A 78 -7.08 -12.42 12.54
N ASN A 79 -6.53 -13.40 13.26
CA ASN A 79 -6.47 -13.50 14.71
C ASN A 79 -5.10 -13.09 15.28
N GLN A 80 -4.11 -12.76 14.43
CA GLN A 80 -2.76 -12.34 14.84
C GLN A 80 -2.46 -10.86 14.57
N SER A 81 -3.45 -10.04 14.22
CA SER A 81 -3.35 -8.63 14.53
C SER A 81 -3.26 -8.52 16.04
N HIS A 82 -2.10 -8.08 16.55
CA HIS A 82 -1.91 -7.65 17.94
C HIS A 82 -2.76 -6.40 18.29
N GLU A 83 -3.96 -6.28 17.73
CA GLU A 83 -4.99 -5.43 18.28
C GLU A 83 -5.51 -6.15 19.51
N SER A 84 -5.35 -5.53 20.68
CA SER A 84 -5.81 -6.16 21.92
C SER A 84 -7.29 -6.57 21.76
N PRO A 85 -7.72 -7.73 22.28
CA PRO A 85 -9.11 -8.20 22.18
C PRO A 85 -10.13 -7.20 22.79
N ILE A 86 -9.63 -6.21 23.53
CA ILE A 86 -10.35 -5.07 24.06
C ILE A 86 -10.77 -4.10 22.96
N PHE A 87 -9.90 -3.78 21.99
CA PHE A 87 -10.24 -2.87 20.88
C PHE A 87 -11.33 -3.46 19.99
N ASP A 88 -11.25 -4.74 19.64
CA ASP A 88 -12.31 -5.44 18.90
C ASP A 88 -13.64 -5.43 19.64
N LYS A 89 -13.59 -5.65 20.96
CA LYS A 89 -14.79 -5.63 21.81
C LYS A 89 -15.39 -4.23 21.90
N ILE A 90 -14.56 -3.20 22.06
CA ILE A 90 -14.99 -1.80 22.08
C ILE A 90 -15.60 -1.42 20.74
N ASP A 91 -14.95 -1.73 19.63
CA ASP A 91 -15.46 -1.43 18.29
C ASP A 91 -16.80 -2.11 18.02
N LYS A 92 -16.94 -3.36 18.47
CA LYS A 92 -18.20 -4.10 18.35
C LYS A 92 -19.30 -3.47 19.21
N MET A 93 -18.99 -3.08 20.45
CA MET A 93 -19.94 -2.39 21.33
C MET A 93 -20.33 -1.01 20.78
N PHE A 94 -19.37 -0.25 20.25
CA PHE A 94 -19.60 1.07 19.68
C PHE A 94 -20.49 1.00 18.44
N LYS A 95 -20.23 0.04 17.54
CA LYS A 95 -21.10 -0.25 16.39
C LYS A 95 -22.53 -0.61 16.83
N GLN A 96 -22.66 -1.38 17.90
CA GLN A 96 -23.97 -1.79 18.44
C GLN A 96 -24.73 -0.58 19.03
N ILE A 97 -24.07 0.23 19.85
CA ILE A 97 -24.66 1.43 20.47
C ILE A 97 -25.08 2.44 19.41
N ILE A 98 -24.23 2.71 18.40
CA ILE A 98 -24.59 3.62 17.31
C ILE A 98 -25.79 3.09 16.55
N LYS A 99 -25.85 1.78 16.28
CA LYS A 99 -26.97 1.16 15.59
C LYS A 99 -28.27 1.29 16.39
N ASP A 100 -28.20 1.09 17.70
CA ASP A 100 -29.37 1.15 18.59
C ASP A 100 -29.83 2.61 18.80
N LEU A 101 -28.90 3.55 18.94
CA LEU A 101 -29.20 4.99 18.98
C LEU A 101 -29.82 5.46 17.67
N PHE A 102 -29.25 5.03 16.54
CA PHE A 102 -29.81 5.35 15.23
C PHE A 102 -31.22 4.76 15.08
N LEU A 103 -31.46 3.51 15.50
CA LEU A 103 -32.81 2.93 15.54
C LEU A 103 -33.80 3.73 16.36
N PHE A 104 -33.35 4.27 17.49
CA PHE A 104 -34.22 5.01 18.40
C PHE A 104 -34.50 6.44 17.90
N VAL A 105 -33.50 7.10 17.33
CA VAL A 105 -33.60 8.49 16.84
C VAL A 105 -34.25 8.56 15.46
N MET A 106 -34.16 7.51 14.64
CA MET A 106 -34.74 7.48 13.29
C MET A 106 -36.26 7.73 13.30
N PRO A 107 -37.09 7.04 14.11
CA PRO A 107 -38.53 7.32 14.27
C PRO A 107 -38.85 8.77 14.66
N LEU A 108 -38.01 9.42 15.47
CA LEU A 108 -38.20 10.82 15.87
C LEU A 108 -37.85 11.82 14.76
N LEU A 109 -36.98 11.44 13.82
CA LEU A 109 -36.66 12.22 12.61
C LEU A 109 -37.65 11.97 11.47
N PHE A 110 -38.48 10.92 11.53
CA PHE A 110 -39.59 10.66 10.61
C PHE A 110 -40.75 11.63 10.87
N ASN A 111 -40.56 12.88 10.47
CA ASN A 111 -41.66 13.79 10.17
C ASN A 111 -41.80 13.85 8.64
N ASP A 112 -43.03 13.91 8.10
CA ASP A 112 -43.31 13.78 6.67
C ASP A 112 -42.47 14.71 5.77
N SER A 113 -41.99 15.82 6.32
CA SER A 113 -41.11 16.80 5.70
C SER A 113 -39.72 16.28 5.27
N ASN A 114 -39.21 15.17 5.83
CA ASN A 114 -37.81 14.71 5.62
C ASN A 114 -37.65 13.37 4.89
N LYS A 115 -38.72 12.86 4.27
CA LYS A 115 -38.77 11.57 3.57
C LYS A 115 -37.69 11.39 2.49
N TYR A 116 -37.35 12.47 1.77
CA TYR A 116 -36.34 12.46 0.69
C TYR A 116 -34.91 12.19 1.18
N VAL A 117 -34.53 12.75 2.33
CA VAL A 117 -33.18 12.59 2.88
C VAL A 117 -32.93 11.12 3.21
N PHE A 118 -33.95 10.44 3.74
CA PHE A 118 -33.89 9.03 4.09
C PHE A 118 -33.80 8.08 2.90
N ASP A 119 -34.58 8.31 1.84
CA ASP A 119 -34.51 7.47 0.64
C ASP A 119 -33.11 7.51 -0.01
N LYS A 120 -32.39 8.62 0.12
CA LYS A 120 -31.00 8.75 -0.34
C LYS A 120 -30.00 7.88 0.45
N TYR A 121 -30.22 7.67 1.76
CA TYR A 121 -29.36 6.83 2.60
C TYR A 121 -29.83 5.37 2.68
N ARG A 122 -31.06 5.07 2.26
CA ARG A 122 -31.66 3.73 2.27
C ARG A 122 -30.87 2.74 1.40
N THR A 123 -30.42 3.18 0.23
CA THR A 123 -29.55 2.41 -0.67
C THR A 123 -28.19 2.11 -0.05
N ILE A 124 -27.60 3.09 0.65
CA ILE A 124 -26.29 2.93 1.33
C ILE A 124 -26.39 1.93 2.48
N LEU A 125 -27.51 1.92 3.23
CA LEU A 125 -27.75 0.96 4.30
C LEU A 125 -28.08 -0.45 3.78
N GLN A 126 -28.81 -0.57 2.66
CA GLN A 126 -29.10 -1.84 2.00
C GLN A 126 -27.85 -2.53 1.44
N ILE A 127 -26.91 -1.76 0.89
CA ILE A 127 -25.68 -2.31 0.30
C ILE A 127 -24.79 -3.00 1.36
N ARG A 128 -24.81 -2.53 2.62
CA ARG A 128 -23.85 -2.99 3.63
C ARG A 128 -24.28 -4.24 4.42
N ASN A 129 -25.54 -4.69 4.33
CA ASN A 129 -25.97 -5.80 5.18
C ASN A 129 -27.14 -6.62 4.60
N LYS A 130 -26.82 -7.59 3.73
CA LYS A 130 -27.81 -8.53 3.13
C LYS A 130 -28.57 -9.41 4.14
N ASN A 131 -28.16 -9.45 5.41
CA ASN A 131 -28.79 -10.27 6.46
C ASN A 131 -29.41 -9.45 7.62
N SER A 132 -29.60 -8.15 7.46
CA SER A 132 -30.08 -7.32 8.59
C SER A 132 -31.60 -7.39 8.77
N LEU A 133 -32.06 -7.99 9.88
CA LEU A 133 -33.45 -7.90 10.39
C LEU A 133 -34.00 -6.45 10.48
N PHE A 134 -33.10 -5.47 10.43
CA PHE A 134 -33.35 -4.05 10.50
C PHE A 134 -34.25 -3.50 9.38
N ILE A 135 -34.07 -3.99 8.14
CA ILE A 135 -34.87 -3.52 6.99
C ILE A 135 -36.30 -4.03 7.12
N LYS A 136 -36.48 -5.30 7.51
CA LYS A 136 -37.80 -5.91 7.72
C LYS A 136 -38.61 -5.22 8.82
N ARG A 137 -37.97 -4.75 9.90
CA ARG A 137 -38.65 -4.10 11.03
C ARG A 137 -39.09 -2.66 10.73
N ILE A 138 -38.42 -1.98 9.79
CA ILE A 138 -38.85 -0.65 9.32
C ILE A 138 -40.05 -0.76 8.37
N GLU A 139 -40.11 -1.82 7.57
CA GLU A 139 -41.26 -2.08 6.68
C GLU A 139 -42.53 -2.41 7.48
N THR A 140 -42.43 -3.14 8.60
CA THR A 140 -43.58 -3.47 9.46
C THR A 140 -44.11 -2.31 10.31
N ILE A 141 -43.43 -1.15 10.34
CA ILE A 141 -43.94 0.06 11.02
C ILE A 141 -44.76 0.94 10.05
N LYS A 142 -44.74 0.62 8.74
CA LYS A 142 -45.50 1.33 7.71
C LYS A 142 -46.89 0.73 7.44
N ASP A 143 -47.15 -0.48 7.92
CA ASP A 143 -48.47 -1.14 7.89
C ASP A 143 -49.15 -1.01 9.27
#